data_AF-A0A2G1XD19-F1
#
_entry.id   AF-A0A2G1XD19-F1
#
_cell.length_a   1.000
_cell.length_b   1.000
_cell.length_c   1.000
_cell.angle_alpha   90.00
_cell.angle_beta   90.00
_cell.angle_gamma   90.00
#
_symmetry.space_group_name_H-M   'P 1'
#
loop_
_entity.id
_entity.type
_entity.pdbx_description
1 polymer ?
#
loop_
_entity_poly.entity_id
_entity_poly.type
_entity_poly.pdbx_seq_one_letter_code
_entity_poly.pdbx_strand_id
1 'polypeptide(L)' 'MQATAYTFDPSTRSGSVLLDDGTPVPFDAAAFDAGGLRLLRPGQRVRIECAQAPEGTAAGPAAGRRVTLVTLQTF' A
#
# COMPACT_ATOMS: atom_id res chain seq x y z
N MET A 1 -9.51 2.09 -3.64
CA MET A 1 -9.39 3.33 -2.82
C MET A 1 -8.14 4.10 -3.22
N GLN A 2 -8.03 5.39 -2.91
CA GLN A 2 -6.85 6.22 -3.22
C GLN A 2 -5.93 6.32 -2.00
N ALA A 3 -4.64 6.52 -2.25
CA ALA A 3 -3.63 6.71 -1.22
C ALA A 3 -2.41 7.47 -1.78
N THR A 4 -1.46 7.80 -0.92
CA THR A 4 -0.17 8.39 -1.29
C THR A 4 0.96 7.46 -0.89
N ALA A 5 1.88 7.14 -1.80
CA ALA A 5 3.09 6.39 -1.47
C ALA A 5 3.90 7.13 -0.39
N TYR A 6 4.24 6.45 0.70
CA TYR A 6 4.97 7.06 1.82
C TYR A 6 6.39 6.53 1.95
N THR A 7 6.55 5.20 1.89
CA THR A 7 7.85 4.55 1.84
C THR A 7 7.85 3.53 0.70
N PHE A 8 9.03 3.28 0.13
CA PHE A 8 9.23 2.22 -0.85
C PHE A 8 10.69 1.76 -0.80
N ASP A 9 10.89 0.47 -0.60
CA ASP A 9 12.18 -0.18 -0.73
C ASP A 9 12.21 -1.00 -2.04
N PRO A 10 13.01 -0.59 -3.03
CA PRO A 10 13.10 -1.28 -4.32
C PRO A 10 13.70 -2.69 -4.22
N SER A 11 14.45 -3.00 -3.16
CA SER A 11 15.07 -4.32 -2.97
C SER A 11 14.05 -5.38 -2.54
N THR A 12 13.10 -5.00 -1.68
CA THR A 12 12.03 -5.89 -1.19
C THR A 12 10.70 -5.68 -1.91
N ARG A 13 10.57 -4.62 -2.70
CA ARG A 13 9.30 -4.15 -3.32
C ARG A 13 8.18 -3.95 -2.31
N SER A 14 8.54 -3.61 -1.08
CA SER A 14 7.61 -3.35 0.00
C SER A 14 7.67 -1.88 0.43
N GLY A 15 6.69 -1.46 1.22
CA GLY A 15 6.64 -0.11 1.74
C GLY A 15 5.32 0.17 2.42
N SER A 16 4.93 1.44 2.41
CA SER A 16 3.68 1.89 2.99
C SER A 16 3.06 3.00 2.18
N VAL A 17 1.74 3.09 2.23
CA VAL A 17 0.97 4.22 1.72
C VAL A 17 0.32 4.96 2.89
N LEU A 18 0.03 6.24 2.70
CA LEU A 18 -0.82 7.03 3.59
C LEU A 18 -2.23 7.06 3.01
N LEU A 19 -3.21 6.70 3.83
CA LEU A 19 -4.61 7.01 3.56
C LEU A 19 -4.84 8.51 3.65
N ASP A 20 -5.99 8.98 3.17
CA ASP A 20 -6.32 10.42 3.18
C ASP A 20 -6.48 10.99 4.61
N ASP A 21 -6.69 10.13 5.62
CA ASP A 21 -6.68 10.51 7.05
C ASP A 21 -5.27 10.51 7.67
N GLY A 22 -4.23 10.22 6.89
CA GLY A 22 -2.84 10.15 7.34
C GLY A 22 -2.43 8.81 7.95
N THR A 23 -3.32 7.81 7.98
CA THR A 23 -2.98 6.47 8.49
C THR A 23 -1.96 5.78 7.56
N PRO A 24 -0.78 5.38 8.07
CA PRO A 24 0.14 4.56 7.29
C PRO A 24 -0.35 3.12 7.22
N VAL A 25 -0.41 2.55 6.01
CA VAL A 25 -0.79 1.17 5.75
C VAL A 25 0.34 0.48 4.98
N PRO A 26 0.93 -0.60 5.51
CA PRO A 26 1.99 -1.32 4.83
C PRO A 26 1.45 -2.13 3.64
N PHE A 27 2.30 -2.32 2.63
CA PHE A 27 2.08 -3.26 1.53
C PHE A 27 3.32 -4.14 1.35
N ASP A 28 3.10 -5.37 0.92
CA ASP A 28 4.15 -6.34 0.63
C ASP A 28 4.45 -6.40 -0.87
N ALA A 29 5.47 -7.18 -1.24
CA ALA A 29 5.87 -7.38 -2.63
C ALA A 29 4.72 -7.93 -3.49
N ALA A 30 3.89 -8.81 -2.94
CA ALA A 30 2.78 -9.40 -3.68
C ALA A 30 1.74 -8.35 -4.08
N ALA A 31 1.40 -7.43 -3.16
CA ALA A 31 0.50 -6.32 -3.46
C ALA A 31 1.09 -5.33 -4.48
N PHE A 32 2.41 -5.10 -4.42
CA PHE A 32 3.11 -4.26 -5.38
C PHE A 32 3.15 -4.88 -6.78
N ASP A 33 3.55 -6.15 -6.87
CA ASP A 33 3.68 -6.90 -8.12
C ASP A 33 2.32 -7.08 -8.82
N ALA A 34 1.23 -7.23 -8.05
CA ALA A 34 -0.13 -7.27 -8.59
C ALA A 34 -0.51 -6.02 -9.39
N GLY A 35 0.11 -4.87 -9.10
CA GLY A 35 -0.15 -3.61 -9.79
C GLY A 35 0.68 -3.37 -11.05
N GLY A 36 1.65 -4.25 -11.35
CA GLY A 36 2.49 -4.17 -12.54
C GLY A 36 3.46 -2.99 -12.57
N LEU A 37 3.70 -2.33 -11.42
CA LEU A 37 4.63 -1.22 -11.32
C LEU A 37 6.09 -1.70 -11.28
N ARG A 38 7.02 -0.89 -11.80
CA ARG A 38 8.47 -1.16 -11.70
C ARG A 38 9.11 -0.50 -10.48
N LEU A 39 8.68 0.73 -10.20
CA LEU A 39 9.19 1.57 -9.12
C LEU A 39 8.04 2.42 -8.57
N LEU A 40 8.18 2.86 -7.32
CA LEU A 40 7.28 3.81 -6.69
C LEU A 40 8.10 4.94 -6.06
N ARG A 41 7.64 6.18 -6.22
CA ARG A 41 8.26 7.33 -5.56
C ARG A 41 7.43 7.71 -4.34
N PRO A 42 8.05 7.98 -3.18
CA PRO A 42 7.36 8.65 -2.08
C PRO A 42 6.69 9.94 -2.58
N GLY A 43 5.47 10.20 -2.11
CA GLY A 43 4.60 11.30 -2.54
C GLY A 43 3.74 11.01 -3.77
N GLN A 44 3.94 9.88 -4.46
CA GLN A 44 3.15 9.52 -5.63
C GLN A 44 1.72 9.12 -5.26
N ARG A 45 0.73 9.66 -5.98
CA ARG A 45 -0.67 9.23 -5.86
C ARG A 45 -0.89 7.87 -6.52
N VAL A 46 -1.56 6.99 -5.79
CA VAL A 46 -1.78 5.60 -6.18
C VAL A 46 -3.20 5.16 -5.86
N ARG A 47 -3.69 4.22 -6.66
CA ARG A 47 -4.88 3.44 -6.33
C ARG A 47 -4.44 2.17 -5.61
N ILE A 48 -5.11 1.84 -4.52
CA ILE A 48 -4.92 0.58 -3.80
C ILE A 48 -6.23 -0.20 -3.68
N GLU A 49 -6.10 -1.51 -3.49
CA GLU A 49 -7.17 -2.38 -3.02
C GLU A 49 -6.77 -2.97 -1.66
N CYS A 50 -7.76 -3.17 -0.78
CA CYS A 50 -7.55 -3.68 0.56
C CYS A 50 -8.48 -4.86 0.83
N ALA A 51 -7.93 -5.90 1.44
CA ALA A 51 -8.69 -7.01 2.03
C ALA A 51 -8.73 -6.87 3.56
N GLN A 52 -9.63 -7.63 4.19
CA GLN A 52 -9.57 -7.81 5.64
C GLN A 52 -8.34 -8.64 6.00
N ALA A 53 -7.54 -8.12 6.93
CA ALA A 53 -6.45 -8.88 7.51
C ALA A 53 -7.01 -9.88 8.53
N PRO A 54 -6.41 -11.08 8.68
CA PRO A 54 -6.76 -11.97 9.78
C PRO A 54 -6.57 -11.25 11.12
N GLU A 55 -7.48 -11.50 12.05
CA GLU A 55 -7.45 -10.93 13.40
C GLU A 55 -6.07 -11.18 14.05
N GLY A 56 -5.46 -10.12 14.60
CA GLY A 56 -4.12 -10.19 15.21
C GLY A 56 -2.92 -10.04 14.25
N THR A 57 -3.12 -9.92 12.93
CA THR A 57 -2.00 -9.82 11.96
C THR A 57 -1.48 -8.39 11.78
N ALA A 58 -2.31 -7.37 12.06
CA ALA A 58 -1.95 -5.96 11.92
C ALA A 58 -2.11 -5.23 13.26
N ALA A 59 -1.02 -4.69 13.79
CA ALA A 59 -1.00 -3.83 14.96
C ALA A 59 -0.98 -2.35 14.54
N GLY A 60 -1.67 -1.48 15.29
CA GLY A 60 -1.69 -0.04 15.06
C GLY A 60 -2.91 0.45 14.24
N PRO A 61 -2.89 1.70 13.73
CA PRO A 61 -4.07 2.35 13.13
C PRO A 61 -4.56 1.69 11.83
N ALA A 62 -3.73 0.83 11.22
CA ALA A 62 -4.10 0.01 10.06
C ALA A 62 -4.73 -1.36 10.43
N ALA A 63 -5.02 -1.60 11.71
CA ALA A 63 -5.58 -2.87 12.18
C ALA A 63 -6.80 -3.30 11.36
N GLY A 64 -6.80 -4.55 10.91
CA GLY A 64 -7.88 -5.15 10.12
C GLY A 64 -7.81 -4.92 8.61
N ARG A 65 -6.82 -4.20 8.06
CA ARG A 65 -6.68 -3.98 6.61
C ARG A 65 -5.33 -4.46 6.08
N ARG A 66 -5.34 -5.19 4.97
CA ARG A 66 -4.14 -5.60 4.21
C ARG A 66 -4.25 -5.08 2.78
N VAL A 67 -3.23 -4.36 2.32
CA VAL A 67 -3.16 -3.92 0.90
C VAL A 67 -2.90 -5.14 0.02
N THR A 68 -3.66 -5.28 -1.06
CA THR A 68 -3.56 -6.39 -2.03
C THR A 68 -3.18 -5.93 -3.43
N LEU A 69 -3.24 -4.62 -3.69
CA LEU A 69 -2.88 -4.01 -4.97
C LEU A 69 -2.32 -2.62 -4.72
N VAL A 70 -1.23 -2.26 -5.42
CA VAL A 70 -0.75 -0.87 -5.54
C VAL A 70 -0.53 -0.54 -7.01
N THR A 71 -1.30 0.37 -7.59
CA THR A 71 -1.20 0.73 -9.01
C THR A 71 -1.24 2.24 -9.22
N LEU A 72 -0.90 2.69 -10.44
CA LEU A 72 -1.05 4.09 -10.82
C LEU A 72 -2.50 4.52 -10.71
N GLN A 73 -2.71 5.73 -10.23
CA GLN A 73 -4.01 6.35 -10.35
C GLN A 73 -4.26 6.70 -11.82
N THR A 74 -5.06 5.87 -12.50
CA THR A 74 -5.61 6.16 -13.82
C THR A 74 -7.02 6.70 -13.67
N PHE A 75 -7.45 7.54 -14.63
CA PHE A 75 -8.77 8.19 -14.65
C PHE A 75 -9.86 7.22 -15.08
#